data_AF-J3JRB8-F1
#
_entry.id   AF-J3JRB8-F1
#
_cell.length_a   1.000
_cell.length_b   1.000
_cell.length_c   1.000
_cell.angle_alpha   90.00
_cell.angle_beta   90.00
_cell.angle_gamma   90.00
#
_symmetry.space_group_name_H-M   'P 1'
#
loop_
_entity.id
_entity.type
_entity.pdbx_description
1 polymer ?
#
loop_
_entity_poly.entity_id
_entity_poly.type
_entity_poly.pdbx_seq_one_letter_code
_entity_poly.pdbx_strand_id
1 'polypeptide(L)'
;LGLPVIKKAGVDHKIDFREGPALPVLDEMIKDEKNHGSYDFIFVDADKDNYLNYHKRLIDLVKVGGVIGYDNTLWNGSVVAPPDAPLRKYVRYYRDFVLELNKALAVDPRIEICMLPVGDGITICRRI
;
A
#
# COMPACT_ATOMS: atom_id res chain seq x y z
N LEU A 1 14.12 -9.21 -16.05
CA LEU A 1 14.34 -7.87 -15.42
C LEU A 1 14.23 -8.05 -13.91
N GLY A 2 15.07 -7.40 -13.10
CA GLY A 2 15.09 -7.61 -11.64
C GLY A 2 16.44 -7.22 -11.03
N LEU A 3 16.93 -8.00 -10.07
CA LEU A 3 18.17 -7.71 -9.32
C LEU A 3 19.41 -7.37 -10.19
N PRO A 4 19.71 -8.04 -11.32
CA PRO A 4 20.86 -7.66 -12.16
C PRO A 4 20.79 -6.22 -12.69
N VAL A 5 19.58 -5.70 -12.94
CA VAL A 5 19.38 -4.31 -13.39
C VAL A 5 19.62 -3.33 -12.25
N ILE A 6 19.15 -3.68 -11.04
CA ILE A 6 19.35 -2.89 -9.83
C ILE A 6 20.85 -2.83 -9.48
N LYS A 7 21.55 -3.97 -9.56
CA LYS A 7 23.01 -4.06 -9.41
C LYS A 7 23.75 -3.22 -10.45
N LYS A 8 23.33 -3.28 -11.71
CA LYS A 8 23.88 -2.43 -12.78
C LYS A 8 23.69 -0.94 -12.50
N ALA A 9 22.60 -0.56 -11.84
CA ALA A 9 22.35 0.82 -11.41
C ALA A 9 23.13 1.24 -10.15
N GLY A 10 23.79 0.30 -9.45
CA GLY A 10 24.64 0.58 -8.30
C GLY A 10 23.90 0.98 -7.02
N VAL A 11 22.62 0.60 -6.89
CA VAL A 11 21.76 0.99 -5.74
C VAL A 11 21.27 -0.20 -4.90
N ASP A 12 21.70 -1.42 -5.22
CA ASP A 12 21.28 -2.64 -4.51
C ASP A 12 21.71 -2.64 -3.03
N HIS A 13 22.81 -1.97 -2.69
CA HIS A 13 23.27 -1.80 -1.31
C HIS A 13 22.27 -1.06 -0.40
N LYS A 14 21.21 -0.44 -0.96
CA LYS A 14 20.14 0.23 -0.20
C LYS A 14 18.97 -0.71 0.13
N ILE A 15 18.97 -1.93 -0.38
CA ILE A 15 17.81 -2.83 -0.35
C ILE A 15 18.07 -3.98 0.62
N ASP A 16 17.29 -4.03 1.69
CA ASP A 16 17.13 -5.22 2.53
C ASP A 16 15.90 -5.99 2.01
N PHE A 17 16.13 -7.03 1.22
CA PHE A 17 15.06 -7.87 0.67
C PHE A 17 14.70 -9.00 1.64
N ARG A 18 13.43 -9.09 2.00
CA ARG A 18 12.89 -10.17 2.84
C ARG A 18 11.94 -11.03 2.02
N GLU A 19 12.25 -12.32 1.89
CA GLU A 19 11.38 -13.28 1.23
C GLU A 19 10.28 -13.75 2.20
N GLY A 20 9.01 -13.69 1.74
CA GLY A 20 7.86 -14.21 2.48
C GLY A 20 6.70 -13.20 2.57
N PRO A 21 5.62 -13.58 3.28
CA PRO A 21 4.48 -12.69 3.48
C PRO A 21 4.86 -11.44 4.29
N ALA A 22 4.32 -10.28 3.91
CA ALA A 22 4.66 -9.02 4.56
C ALA A 22 4.08 -8.90 5.98
N LEU A 23 2.88 -9.45 6.26
CA LEU A 23 2.21 -9.28 7.56
C LEU A 23 3.06 -9.75 8.75
N PRO A 24 3.62 -10.99 8.77
CA PRO A 24 4.50 -11.42 9.85
C PRO A 24 5.72 -10.52 10.03
N VAL A 25 6.30 -10.01 8.94
CA VAL A 25 7.45 -9.09 9.01
C VAL A 25 7.05 -7.77 9.67
N LEU A 26 5.91 -7.19 9.26
CA LEU A 26 5.38 -5.97 9.86
C LEU A 26 5.03 -6.18 11.35
N ASP A 27 4.45 -7.34 11.70
CA ASP A 27 4.13 -7.69 13.09
C ASP A 27 5.41 -7.79 13.95
N GLU A 28 6.49 -8.41 13.45
CA GLU A 28 7.78 -8.42 14.16
C GLU A 28 8.38 -7.01 14.27
N MET A 29 8.30 -6.21 13.20
CA MET A 29 8.85 -4.84 13.20
C MET A 29 8.18 -3.95 14.24
N ILE A 30 6.87 -4.06 14.44
CA ILE A 30 6.13 -3.27 15.41
C ILE A 30 6.45 -3.65 16.86
N LYS A 31 6.92 -4.88 17.12
CA LYS A 31 7.33 -5.26 18.49
C LYS A 31 8.55 -4.49 18.98
N ASP A 32 9.41 -4.03 18.08
CA ASP A 32 10.55 -3.18 18.43
C ASP A 32 10.15 -1.71 18.32
N GLU A 33 10.02 -1.04 19.47
CA GLU A 33 9.66 0.38 19.58
C GLU A 33 10.60 1.30 18.78
N LYS A 34 11.84 0.88 18.50
CA LYS A 34 12.77 1.67 17.67
C LYS A 34 12.30 1.81 16.22
N ASN A 35 11.42 0.93 15.76
CA ASN A 35 10.85 1.00 14.41
C ASN A 35 9.62 1.92 14.32
N HIS A 36 9.09 2.37 15.46
CA HIS A 36 7.91 3.22 15.46
C HIS A 36 8.28 4.61 14.95
N GLY A 37 7.60 5.05 13.90
CA GLY A 37 7.89 6.31 13.23
C GLY A 37 9.29 6.40 12.61
N SER A 38 9.95 5.26 12.32
CA SER A 38 11.29 5.27 11.73
C SER A 38 11.30 5.35 10.20
N TYR A 39 10.15 5.16 9.54
CA TYR A 39 10.03 5.18 8.09
C TYR A 39 9.52 6.53 7.57
N ASP A 40 10.23 7.09 6.59
CA ASP A 40 9.83 8.34 5.91
C ASP A 40 8.73 8.11 4.88
N PHE A 41 8.83 7.01 4.14
CA PHE A 41 7.96 6.67 3.02
C PHE A 41 7.75 5.16 2.94
N ILE A 42 6.52 4.75 2.63
CA ILE A 42 6.13 3.35 2.45
C ILE A 42 5.28 3.22 1.19
N PHE A 43 5.66 2.32 0.27
CA PHE A 43 4.89 2.02 -0.94
C PHE A 43 4.27 0.63 -0.83
N VAL A 44 2.94 0.55 -0.96
CA VAL A 44 2.15 -0.67 -0.81
C VAL A 44 1.58 -1.05 -2.18
N ASP A 45 2.22 -2.02 -2.82
CA ASP A 45 1.79 -2.64 -4.08
C ASP A 45 1.81 -4.18 -3.98
N ALA A 46 0.89 -4.69 -3.16
CA ALA A 46 0.74 -6.12 -2.89
C ALA A 46 -0.73 -6.59 -3.08
N ASP A 47 -1.13 -7.62 -2.34
CA ASP A 47 -2.46 -8.21 -2.27
C ASP A 47 -3.48 -7.28 -1.59
N LYS A 48 -4.53 -6.90 -2.34
CA LYS A 48 -5.47 -5.82 -1.97
C LYS A 48 -6.33 -6.16 -0.75
N ASP A 49 -6.60 -7.43 -0.52
CA ASP A 49 -7.34 -7.94 0.64
C ASP A 49 -6.61 -7.72 1.96
N ASN A 50 -5.30 -7.47 1.95
CA ASN A 50 -4.54 -7.11 3.14
C ASN A 50 -4.25 -5.62 3.30
N TYR A 51 -4.68 -4.73 2.40
CA TYR A 51 -4.28 -3.31 2.48
C TYR A 51 -4.72 -2.63 3.78
N LEU A 52 -5.91 -2.96 4.28
CA LEU A 52 -6.36 -2.47 5.59
C LEU A 52 -5.57 -3.10 6.75
N ASN A 53 -5.17 -4.36 6.63
CA ASN A 53 -4.33 -5.02 7.62
C ASN A 53 -2.93 -4.40 7.65
N TYR A 54 -2.36 -4.08 6.50
CA TYR A 54 -1.13 -3.31 6.38
C TYR A 54 -1.30 -1.92 6.97
N HIS A 55 -2.33 -1.17 6.60
CA HIS A 55 -2.55 0.20 7.08
C HIS A 55 -2.51 0.31 8.61
N LYS A 56 -3.13 -0.64 9.31
CA LYS A 56 -3.08 -0.74 10.78
C LYS A 56 -1.67 -0.81 11.35
N ARG A 57 -0.73 -1.47 10.65
CA ARG A 57 0.69 -1.59 11.03
C ARG A 57 1.50 -0.39 10.57
N LEU A 58 1.33 -0.01 9.31
CA LEU A 58 2.15 0.99 8.65
C LEU A 58 2.01 2.37 9.28
N ILE A 59 0.84 2.70 9.85
CA ILE A 59 0.62 3.97 10.53
C ILE A 59 1.53 4.15 11.75
N ASP A 60 1.88 3.07 12.45
CA ASP A 60 2.78 3.11 13.61
C ASP A 60 4.24 3.17 13.17
N LEU A 61 4.58 2.54 12.04
CA LEU A 61 5.95 2.50 11.48
C LEU A 61 6.34 3.79 10.73
N VAL A 62 5.40 4.45 10.05
CA VAL A 62 5.66 5.69 9.31
C VAL A 62 5.71 6.88 10.27
N LYS A 63 6.66 7.81 10.12
CA LYS A 63 6.74 9.00 10.99
C LYS A 63 5.53 9.93 10.81
N VAL A 64 5.25 10.77 11.81
CA VAL A 64 4.33 11.92 11.62
C VAL A 64 4.87 12.81 10.51
N GLY A 65 4.02 13.17 9.55
CA GLY A 65 4.41 13.86 8.31
C GLY A 65 5.00 12.95 7.24
N GLY A 66 5.29 11.67 7.54
CA GLY A 66 5.68 10.67 6.56
C GLY A 66 4.50 10.20 5.70
N VAL A 67 4.81 9.47 4.63
CA VAL A 67 3.85 9.18 3.55
C VAL A 67 3.73 7.68 3.29
N ILE A 68 2.49 7.21 3.15
CA ILE A 68 2.16 5.87 2.66
C ILE A 68 1.47 6.00 1.30
N GLY A 69 1.96 5.32 0.27
CA GLY A 69 1.31 5.23 -1.03
C GLY A 69 0.68 3.87 -1.25
N TYR A 70 -0.63 3.82 -1.52
CA TYR A 70 -1.33 2.59 -1.90
C TYR A 70 -1.57 2.57 -3.41
N ASP A 71 -1.08 1.54 -4.10
CA ASP A 71 -1.19 1.42 -5.56
C ASP A 71 -2.47 0.68 -6.01
N ASN A 72 -2.84 0.93 -7.26
CA ASN A 72 -4.01 0.41 -7.96
C ASN A 72 -5.36 0.69 -7.28
N THR A 73 -5.50 1.85 -6.64
CA THR A 73 -6.71 2.25 -5.89
C THR A 73 -7.90 2.64 -6.77
N LEU A 74 -7.70 2.80 -8.09
CA LEU A 74 -8.80 2.92 -9.06
C LEU A 74 -9.14 1.57 -9.74
N TRP A 75 -8.28 0.57 -9.60
CA TRP A 75 -8.49 -0.84 -9.91
C TRP A 75 -9.15 -1.11 -11.26
N ASN A 76 -8.43 -0.81 -12.34
CA ASN A 76 -8.88 -0.88 -13.73
C ASN A 76 -10.16 -0.05 -14.02
N GLY A 77 -10.44 0.97 -13.20
CA GLY A 77 -11.70 1.73 -13.23
C GLY A 77 -12.91 0.93 -12.75
N SER A 78 -12.73 -0.30 -12.28
CA SER A 78 -13.84 -1.17 -11.88
C SER A 78 -14.60 -0.66 -10.64
N VAL A 79 -14.00 0.26 -9.88
CA VAL A 79 -14.62 0.92 -8.72
C VAL A 79 -15.92 1.64 -9.06
N VAL A 80 -16.13 2.06 -10.32
CA VAL A 80 -17.39 2.67 -10.79
C VAL A 80 -18.22 1.73 -11.67
N ALA A 81 -17.77 0.50 -11.91
CA ALA A 81 -18.50 -0.45 -12.75
C ALA A 81 -19.79 -0.95 -12.05
N PRO A 82 -20.88 -1.17 -12.80
CA PRO A 82 -22.10 -1.76 -12.26
C PRO A 82 -21.89 -3.24 -11.87
N PRO A 83 -22.75 -3.81 -10.99
CA PRO A 83 -22.56 -5.18 -10.48
C PRO A 83 -22.47 -6.27 -11.55
N ASP A 84 -23.20 -6.11 -12.65
CA ASP A 84 -23.31 -7.03 -13.78
C ASP A 84 -22.24 -6.81 -14.88
N ALA A 85 -21.37 -5.80 -14.73
CA ALA A 85 -20.33 -5.52 -15.71
C ALA A 85 -19.44 -6.75 -16.00
N PRO A 86 -19.04 -7.01 -17.25
CA PRO A 86 -18.20 -8.15 -17.60
C PRO A 86 -16.73 -7.92 -17.18
N LEU A 87 -16.44 -8.11 -15.89
CA LEU A 87 -15.11 -7.97 -15.30
C LEU A 87 -14.34 -9.31 -15.30
N ARG A 88 -13.02 -9.24 -15.50
CA ARG A 88 -12.12 -10.38 -15.28
C ARG A 88 -12.22 -10.86 -13.84
N LYS A 89 -12.07 -12.18 -13.61
CA LYS A 89 -12.25 -12.81 -12.29
C LYS A 89 -11.42 -12.13 -11.18
N TYR A 90 -10.13 -11.85 -11.43
CA TYR A 90 -9.27 -11.20 -10.43
C TYR A 90 -9.68 -9.75 -10.16
N VAL A 91 -10.10 -9.00 -11.19
CA VAL A 91 -10.58 -7.62 -11.03
C VAL A 91 -11.81 -7.63 -10.12
N ARG A 92 -12.78 -8.51 -10.42
CA ARG A 92 -13.99 -8.67 -9.59
C ARG A 92 -13.66 -9.06 -8.15
N TYR A 93 -12.75 -10.02 -7.95
CA TYR A 93 -12.38 -10.51 -6.62
C TYR A 93 -11.81 -9.39 -5.72
N TYR A 94 -10.85 -8.61 -6.23
CA TYR A 94 -10.19 -7.57 -5.43
C TYR A 94 -10.96 -6.24 -5.36
N ARG A 95 -11.93 -6.03 -6.27
CA ARG A 95 -12.70 -4.78 -6.35
C ARG A 95 -13.33 -4.38 -5.02
N ASP A 96 -13.94 -5.34 -4.32
CA ASP A 96 -14.66 -5.01 -3.08
C ASP A 96 -13.71 -4.62 -1.95
N PHE A 97 -12.51 -5.24 -1.88
CA PHE A 97 -11.45 -4.83 -0.96
C PHE A 97 -10.91 -3.43 -1.28
N VAL A 98 -10.76 -3.09 -2.57
CA VAL A 98 -10.34 -1.73 -2.97
C VAL A 98 -11.43 -0.70 -2.63
N LEU A 99 -12.71 -1.03 -2.82
CA LEU A 99 -13.81 -0.15 -2.42
C LEU A 99 -13.85 0.07 -0.90
N GLU A 100 -13.62 -0.98 -0.12
CA GLU A 100 -13.56 -0.90 1.34
C GLU A 100 -12.37 -0.06 1.79
N LEU A 101 -11.19 -0.30 1.22
CA LEU A 101 -9.98 0.48 1.46
C LEU A 101 -10.21 1.97 1.19
N ASN A 102 -10.71 2.30 0.00
CA ASN A 102 -10.88 3.70 -0.41
C ASN A 102 -11.83 4.44 0.53
N LYS A 103 -12.91 3.79 0.97
CA LYS A 103 -13.84 4.36 1.97
C LYS A 103 -13.18 4.54 3.32
N ALA A 104 -12.43 3.54 3.78
CA ALA A 104 -11.75 3.59 5.07
C ALA A 104 -10.69 4.70 5.12
N LEU A 105 -9.85 4.81 4.09
CA LEU A 105 -8.84 5.87 3.99
C LEU A 105 -9.47 7.27 3.93
N ALA A 106 -10.63 7.42 3.27
CA ALA A 106 -11.32 8.71 3.15
C ALA A 106 -11.88 9.25 4.47
N VAL A 107 -12.05 8.39 5.48
CA VAL A 107 -12.61 8.76 6.78
C VAL A 107 -11.63 8.54 7.94
N ASP A 108 -10.38 8.15 7.65
CA ASP A 108 -9.39 7.92 8.69
C ASP A 108 -8.80 9.25 9.19
N PRO A 109 -9.05 9.65 10.45
CA PRO A 109 -8.62 10.95 10.95
C PRO A 109 -7.11 11.05 11.20
N ARG A 110 -6.35 9.96 11.04
CA ARG A 110 -4.90 9.92 11.28
C ARG A 110 -4.09 10.32 10.05
N ILE A 111 -4.75 10.57 8.92
CA ILE A 111 -4.10 10.85 7.64
C ILE A 111 -4.78 12.00 6.89
N GLU A 112 -3.99 12.72 6.12
CA GLU A 112 -4.47 13.50 4.98
C GLU A 112 -4.30 12.67 3.71
N ILE A 113 -5.28 12.67 2.81
CA ILE A 113 -5.25 11.83 1.61
C ILE A 113 -5.35 12.62 0.31
N CYS A 114 -4.73 12.07 -0.74
CA CYS A 114 -4.93 12.47 -2.12
C CYS A 114 -4.94 11.22 -3.02
N MET A 115 -6.10 10.93 -3.61
CA MET A 115 -6.24 9.86 -4.62
C MET A 115 -5.99 10.44 -6.01
N LEU A 116 -4.93 9.98 -6.66
CA LEU A 116 -4.44 10.50 -7.94
C LEU A 116 -4.68 9.50 -9.08
N PRO A 117 -5.11 9.97 -10.27
CA PRO A 117 -5.28 9.13 -11.46
C PRO A 117 -3.95 8.88 -12.19
N VAL A 118 -2.90 8.53 -11.45
CA VAL A 118 -1.60 8.11 -11.99
C VAL A 118 -1.57 6.58 -12.01
N GLY A 119 -1.16 5.98 -13.13
CA GLY A 119 -1.16 4.53 -13.30
C GLY A 119 -2.57 3.96 -13.20
N ASP A 120 -2.75 2.95 -12.34
CA ASP A 120 -4.08 2.37 -12.04
C ASP A 120 -4.71 2.99 -10.77
N GLY A 121 -4.31 4.22 -10.45
CA GLY A 121 -4.71 4.96 -9.27
C GLY A 121 -3.74 4.77 -8.10
N ILE A 122 -3.21 5.86 -7.58
CA ILE A 122 -2.39 5.86 -6.36
C ILE A 122 -3.03 6.75 -5.31
N THR A 123 -3.23 6.23 -4.10
CA THR A 123 -3.70 7.02 -2.96
C THR A 123 -2.53 7.35 -2.05
N ILE A 124 -2.17 8.62 -1.99
CA ILE A 124 -1.14 9.16 -1.11
C ILE A 124 -1.77 9.48 0.23
N CYS A 125 -1.24 8.93 1.32
CA CYS A 125 -1.68 9.15 2.69
C CYS A 125 -0.53 9.76 3.50
N ARG A 126 -0.66 11.01 3.94
CA ARG A 126 0.30 11.66 4.84
C ARG A 126 -0.17 11.48 6.28
N ARG A 127 0.64 10.87 7.15
CA ARG A 127 0.33 10.74 8.59
C ARG A 127 0.33 12.14 9.23
N ILE A 128 -0.68 12.43 10.06
CA ILE A 128 -0.78 13.67 10.84
C ILE A 128 -0.55 13.44 12.33
#